data_AF-A0A8R1HKJ2-F1
#
_entry.id   AF-A0A8R1HKJ2-F1
#
_cell.length_a   1.000
_cell.length_b   1.000
_cell.length_c   1.000
_cell.angle_alpha   90.00
_cell.angle_beta   90.00
_cell.angle_gamma   90.00
#
_symmetry.space_group_name_H-M   'P 1'
#
loop_
_entity.id
_entity.type
_entity.pdbx_description
1 polymer ?
#
loop_
_entity_poly.entity_id
_entity_poly.type
_entity_poly.pdbx_seq_one_letter_code
_entity_poly.pdbx_strand_id
1 'polypeptide(L)'
;MHRSLILFVSILACAQAAYQCKDNDGKNVDWFVFYKLPHLYNMPDNRPISNGTGFMYFDVNNKNWKLMPEGMDSPNNAVYYTLQQYYTSNKNTTFTYLYNDEWPDSTTWSNSSGHAKGVTVFDQYTGFWLIHSIPKFPSVDQFRFPSNAHYYGQMGICISFNYGSLSDIEQNIDFSEGFRAIGAFSDLPFRE
;
A
#
# COMPACT_ATOMS: atom_id res chain seq x y z
N MET A 1 49.32 -16.32 33.97
CA MET A 1 47.98 -15.71 33.89
C MET A 1 47.59 -15.62 32.42
N HIS A 2 46.77 -16.54 31.91
CA HIS A 2 46.32 -16.53 30.51
C HIS A 2 44.97 -15.82 30.43
N ARG A 3 44.92 -14.65 29.80
CA ARG A 3 43.68 -13.91 29.55
C ARG A 3 43.13 -14.33 28.19
N SER A 4 42.07 -15.13 28.19
CA SER A 4 41.32 -15.46 26.97
C SER A 4 40.51 -14.24 26.52
N LEU A 5 40.74 -13.79 25.29
CA LEU A 5 39.99 -12.73 24.63
C LEU A 5 38.78 -13.37 23.94
N ILE A 6 37.56 -13.09 24.41
CA ILE A 6 36.32 -13.57 23.78
C ILE A 6 35.91 -12.56 22.72
N LEU A 7 35.98 -12.97 21.44
CA LEU A 7 35.54 -12.18 20.30
C LEU A 7 34.03 -12.45 20.09
N PHE A 8 33.18 -11.47 20.42
CA PHE A 8 31.77 -11.50 20.05
C PHE A 8 31.65 -11.15 18.56
N VAL A 9 31.44 -12.17 17.72
CA VAL A 9 31.06 -11.97 16.32
C VAL A 9 29.57 -11.65 16.28
N SER A 10 29.23 -10.39 16.10
CA SER A 10 27.87 -9.94 15.84
C SER A 10 27.46 -10.43 14.45
N ILE A 11 26.66 -11.49 14.38
CA ILE A 11 26.02 -11.91 13.13
C ILE A 11 24.95 -10.84 12.83
N LEU A 12 25.29 -9.85 12.00
CA LEU A 12 24.26 -9.03 11.35
C LEU A 12 23.51 -9.97 10.40
N ALA A 13 22.39 -10.52 10.87
CA ALA A 13 21.38 -11.03 9.97
C ALA A 13 20.92 -9.84 9.13
N CYS A 14 21.28 -9.83 7.84
CA CYS A 14 20.56 -9.04 6.86
C CYS A 14 19.12 -9.57 6.88
N ALA A 15 18.25 -8.97 7.68
CA ALA A 15 16.83 -9.10 7.49
C ALA A 15 16.56 -8.50 6.12
N GLN A 16 16.45 -9.37 5.12
CA GLN A 16 15.95 -8.98 3.81
C GLN A 16 14.60 -8.33 4.07
N ALA A 17 14.46 -7.05 3.73
CA ALA A 17 13.29 -6.27 4.08
C ALA A 17 12.07 -6.91 3.43
N ALA A 18 11.28 -7.64 4.23
CA ALA A 18 10.07 -8.30 3.80
C ALA A 18 9.01 -7.26 3.42
N TYR A 19 8.43 -7.40 2.22
CA TYR A 19 7.31 -6.58 1.81
C TYR A 19 6.09 -6.86 2.68
N GLN A 20 5.61 -5.85 3.40
CA GLN A 20 4.47 -5.95 4.32
C GLN A 20 3.74 -4.61 4.42
N CYS A 21 2.50 -4.62 4.88
CA CYS A 21 1.82 -3.40 5.31
C CYS A 21 2.63 -2.69 6.39
N LYS A 22 2.69 -1.36 6.31
CA LYS A 22 3.39 -0.51 7.27
C LYS A 22 2.39 0.32 8.06
N ASP A 23 2.61 0.46 9.37
CA ASP A 23 1.85 1.38 10.20
C ASP A 23 2.33 2.83 10.05
N ASN A 24 1.77 3.74 10.86
CA ASN A 24 2.11 5.16 10.81
C ASN A 24 3.50 5.49 11.38
N ASP A 25 4.19 4.53 11.97
CA ASP A 25 5.60 4.65 12.38
C ASP A 25 6.54 3.95 11.37
N GLY A 26 6.00 3.44 10.26
CA GLY A 26 6.76 2.69 9.25
C GLY A 26 7.14 1.27 9.67
N LYS A 27 6.50 0.72 10.72
CA LYS A 27 6.75 -0.66 11.20
C LYS A 27 5.80 -1.65 10.53
N ASN A 28 6.25 -2.90 10.40
CA ASN A 28 5.44 -3.95 9.78
C ASN A 28 4.21 -4.28 10.63
N VAL A 29 3.07 -4.43 9.99
CA VAL A 29 1.81 -4.88 10.60
C VAL A 29 1.10 -5.90 9.71
N ASP A 30 0.31 -6.77 10.32
CA ASP A 30 -0.44 -7.79 9.57
C ASP A 30 -1.55 -7.18 8.72
N TRP A 31 -2.22 -6.16 9.23
CA TRP A 31 -3.23 -5.43 8.49
C TRP A 31 -3.49 -4.06 9.10
N PHE A 32 -3.98 -3.15 8.26
CA PHE A 32 -4.56 -1.88 8.69
C PHE A 32 -5.74 -1.49 7.81
N VAL A 33 -6.61 -0.64 8.34
CA VAL A 33 -7.71 -0.02 7.61
C VAL A 33 -7.57 1.50 7.72
N PHE A 34 -7.82 2.19 6.62
CA PHE A 34 -7.94 3.64 6.61
C PHE A 34 -9.28 4.08 6.03
N TYR A 35 -9.78 5.21 6.53
CA TYR A 35 -10.97 5.86 6.03
C TYR A 35 -10.65 7.33 5.76
N LYS A 36 -10.53 7.71 4.50
CA LYS A 36 -10.38 9.11 4.09
C LYS A 36 -11.71 9.83 4.29
N LEU A 37 -11.67 10.94 5.00
CA LEU A 37 -12.82 11.79 5.25
C LEU A 37 -13.13 12.63 4.00
N PRO A 38 -14.41 12.93 3.71
CA PRO A 38 -14.75 13.89 2.65
C PRO A 38 -14.19 15.28 2.96
N HIS A 39 -14.21 16.17 1.97
CA HIS A 39 -13.87 17.57 2.18
C HIS A 39 -14.92 18.23 3.09
N LEU A 40 -14.52 18.62 4.31
CA LEU A 40 -15.40 19.28 5.29
C LEU A 40 -14.97 20.73 5.49
N TYR A 41 -15.59 21.64 4.73
CA TYR A 41 -15.29 23.08 4.73
C TYR A 41 -15.50 23.77 6.09
N ASN A 42 -16.35 23.20 6.95
CA ASN A 42 -16.71 23.75 8.26
C ASN A 42 -15.74 23.37 9.40
N MET A 43 -14.57 22.82 9.06
CA MET A 43 -13.54 22.39 10.02
C MET A 43 -12.20 23.13 9.81
N PRO A 44 -12.17 24.49 9.81
CA PRO A 44 -10.99 25.26 9.40
C PRO A 44 -9.75 25.04 10.28
N ASP A 45 -9.95 24.65 11.54
CA ASP A 45 -8.86 24.42 12.50
C ASP A 45 -8.13 23.08 12.25
N ASN A 46 -8.69 22.20 11.41
CA ASN A 46 -8.07 20.94 11.02
C ASN A 46 -7.77 20.94 9.51
N ARG A 47 -6.57 21.40 9.15
CA ARG A 47 -6.14 21.55 7.76
C ARG A 47 -6.30 20.28 6.91
N PRO A 48 -5.88 19.08 7.36
CA PRO A 48 -6.14 17.86 6.59
C PRO A 48 -7.63 17.66 6.26
N ILE A 49 -8.52 17.82 7.25
CA ILE A 49 -9.97 17.68 7.05
C ILE A 49 -10.51 18.76 6.11
N SER A 50 -10.14 20.03 6.36
CA SER A 50 -10.57 21.16 5.54
C SER A 50 -9.97 21.18 4.14
N ASN A 51 -8.92 20.39 3.87
CA ASN A 51 -8.38 20.20 2.53
C ASN A 51 -8.93 18.93 1.87
N GLY A 52 -9.71 18.11 2.58
CA GLY A 52 -10.20 16.83 2.08
C GLY A 52 -9.15 15.73 2.00
N THR A 53 -8.04 15.83 2.73
CA THR A 53 -7.00 14.78 2.80
C THR A 53 -6.93 14.09 4.16
N GLY A 54 -7.67 14.60 5.16
CA GLY A 54 -7.78 14.01 6.48
C GLY A 54 -8.36 12.61 6.43
N PHE A 55 -7.85 11.72 7.28
CA PHE A 55 -8.28 10.33 7.30
C PHE A 55 -8.19 9.74 8.70
N MET A 56 -9.00 8.72 8.94
CA MET A 56 -8.95 7.89 10.12
C MET A 56 -8.18 6.61 9.82
N TYR A 57 -7.59 6.03 10.86
CA TYR A 57 -6.76 4.83 10.77
C TYR A 57 -6.97 3.93 11.99
N PHE A 58 -6.89 2.62 11.79
CA PHE A 58 -6.65 1.64 12.85
C PHE A 58 -5.96 0.40 12.26
N ASP A 59 -5.35 -0.40 13.12
CA ASP A 59 -4.59 -1.59 12.72
C ASP A 59 -4.75 -2.74 13.71
N VAL A 60 -4.01 -3.82 13.44
CA VAL A 60 -3.99 -5.03 14.29
C VAL A 60 -3.56 -4.74 15.74
N ASN A 61 -2.67 -3.78 15.95
CA ASN A 61 -2.09 -3.42 17.25
C ASN A 61 -2.92 -2.38 18.00
N ASN A 62 -3.61 -1.50 17.28
CA ASN A 62 -4.51 -0.49 17.82
C ASN A 62 -5.83 -0.47 17.04
N LYS A 63 -6.82 -1.14 17.62
CA LYS A 63 -8.14 -1.36 17.03
C LYS A 63 -9.14 -0.22 17.23
N ASN A 64 -8.66 0.95 17.68
CA ASN A 64 -9.48 2.14 17.84
C ASN A 64 -9.24 3.09 16.69
N TRP A 65 -10.31 3.61 16.10
CA TRP A 65 -10.21 4.64 15.08
C TRP A 65 -9.49 5.87 15.63
N LYS A 66 -8.37 6.21 14.99
CA LYS A 66 -7.58 7.40 15.29
C LYS A 66 -7.65 8.34 14.10
N LEU A 67 -8.02 9.60 14.35
CA LEU A 67 -7.84 10.66 13.37
C LEU A 67 -6.35 10.96 13.22
N MET A 68 -5.86 10.94 11.99
CA MET A 68 -4.45 11.20 11.71
C MET A 68 -4.15 12.71 11.72
N PRO A 69 -3.01 13.14 12.30
CA PRO A 69 -2.66 14.55 12.41
C PRO A 69 -2.24 15.16 11.06
N GLU A 70 -1.72 14.34 10.15
CA GLU A 70 -1.36 14.72 8.78
C GLU A 70 -2.33 14.09 7.79
N GLY A 71 -2.47 14.70 6.61
CA GLY A 71 -3.32 14.19 5.54
C GLY A 71 -2.70 13.00 4.80
N MET A 72 -3.52 12.31 4.00
CA MET A 72 -3.06 11.23 3.12
C MET A 72 -2.05 11.69 2.07
N ASP A 73 -1.99 12.99 1.78
CA ASP A 73 -1.04 13.62 0.88
C ASP A 73 0.36 13.83 1.47
N SER A 74 0.55 13.54 2.77
CA SER A 74 1.84 13.64 3.46
C SER A 74 2.69 12.36 3.33
N PRO A 75 4.03 12.46 3.28
CA PRO A 75 4.94 11.30 3.26
C PRO A 75 5.19 10.63 4.62
N ASN A 76 4.32 10.83 5.63
CA ASN A 76 4.50 10.25 6.97
C ASN A 76 3.24 9.55 7.47
N ASN A 77 2.73 8.60 6.68
CA ASN A 77 1.60 7.78 7.09
C ASN A 77 1.70 6.34 6.58
N ALA A 78 0.88 5.46 7.16
CA ALA A 78 0.82 4.04 6.83
C ALA A 78 0.65 3.76 5.33
N VAL A 79 -0.19 4.53 4.63
CA VAL A 79 -0.44 4.36 3.19
C VAL A 79 0.81 4.74 2.39
N TYR A 80 1.45 5.86 2.73
CA TYR A 80 2.73 6.26 2.13
C TYR A 80 3.82 5.22 2.36
N TYR A 81 4.08 4.83 3.62
CA TYR A 81 5.15 3.87 3.93
C TYR A 81 4.91 2.51 3.27
N THR A 82 3.65 2.07 3.19
CA THR A 82 3.29 0.84 2.48
C THR A 82 3.59 0.96 0.99
N LEU A 83 3.08 2.01 0.33
CA LEU A 83 3.25 2.20 -1.11
C LEU A 83 4.68 2.57 -1.51
N GLN A 84 5.49 3.11 -0.61
CA GLN A 84 6.90 3.37 -0.90
C GLN A 84 7.63 2.11 -1.36
N GLN A 85 7.24 0.95 -0.82
CA GLN A 85 7.77 -0.34 -1.22
C GLN A 85 7.50 -0.69 -2.70
N TYR A 86 6.35 -0.26 -3.25
CA TYR A 86 6.06 -0.41 -4.68
C TYR A 86 7.03 0.43 -5.51
N TYR A 87 7.21 1.71 -5.15
CA TYR A 87 8.06 2.65 -5.90
C TYR A 87 9.56 2.33 -5.83
N THR A 88 10.02 1.71 -4.74
CA THR A 88 11.43 1.34 -4.56
C THR A 88 11.72 -0.12 -4.85
N SER A 89 10.72 -0.88 -5.32
CA SER A 89 10.88 -2.31 -5.58
C SER A 89 11.89 -2.60 -6.69
N ASN A 90 12.64 -3.70 -6.54
CA ASN A 90 13.47 -4.22 -7.63
C ASN A 90 12.61 -5.10 -8.54
N LYS A 91 12.26 -4.58 -9.73
CA LYS A 91 11.41 -5.26 -10.71
C LYS A 91 11.91 -6.64 -11.16
N ASN A 92 13.20 -6.94 -11.00
CA ASN A 92 13.76 -8.25 -11.35
C ASN A 92 13.51 -9.32 -10.27
N THR A 93 13.17 -8.92 -9.06
CA THR A 93 13.04 -9.80 -7.89
C THR A 93 11.79 -9.47 -7.09
N THR A 94 10.80 -8.84 -7.70
CA THR A 94 9.58 -8.43 -7.02
C THR A 94 8.45 -8.47 -8.01
N PHE A 95 7.39 -9.19 -7.66
CA PHE A 95 6.13 -9.10 -8.34
C PHE A 95 5.42 -7.82 -7.89
N THR A 96 4.98 -7.01 -8.86
CA THR A 96 4.15 -5.84 -8.59
C THR A 96 2.97 -5.84 -9.53
N TYR A 97 1.78 -5.61 -8.99
CA TYR A 97 0.58 -5.47 -9.80
C TYR A 97 -0.28 -4.33 -9.26
N LEU A 98 -0.56 -3.36 -10.12
CA LEU A 98 -1.42 -2.22 -9.82
C LEU A 98 -2.62 -2.28 -10.76
N TYR A 99 -3.83 -2.19 -10.21
CA TYR A 99 -5.07 -2.17 -10.98
C TYR A 99 -5.97 -1.03 -10.50
N ASN A 100 -6.63 -0.36 -11.44
CA ASN A 100 -7.60 0.69 -11.17
C ASN A 100 -8.48 0.89 -12.42
N ASP A 101 -9.81 0.80 -12.28
CA ASP A 101 -10.76 1.07 -13.37
C ASP A 101 -10.74 2.53 -13.84
N GLU A 102 -10.28 3.43 -12.98
CA GLU A 102 -10.00 4.83 -13.30
C GLU A 102 -8.48 5.06 -13.20
N TRP A 103 -7.80 4.79 -14.32
CA TRP A 103 -6.35 4.66 -14.37
C TRP A 103 -5.61 5.92 -13.88
N PRO A 104 -4.55 5.78 -13.05
CA PRO A 104 -3.77 6.92 -12.57
C PRO A 104 -3.14 7.72 -13.71
N ASP A 105 -2.99 9.03 -13.51
CA ASP A 105 -2.35 9.95 -14.46
C ASP A 105 -2.94 9.92 -15.88
N SER A 106 -4.20 9.49 -16.01
CA SER A 106 -4.91 9.33 -17.28
C SER A 106 -6.32 9.88 -17.23
N THR A 107 -6.86 10.15 -18.42
CA THR A 107 -8.29 10.44 -18.65
C THR A 107 -9.07 9.18 -18.98
N THR A 108 -8.40 8.02 -19.07
CA THR A 108 -9.04 6.77 -19.44
C THR A 108 -9.68 6.10 -18.24
N TRP A 109 -10.90 5.64 -18.43
CA TRP A 109 -11.68 4.88 -17.48
C TRP A 109 -12.40 3.76 -18.23
N SER A 110 -12.76 2.69 -17.53
CA SER A 110 -13.49 1.58 -18.14
C SER A 110 -14.97 1.58 -17.75
N ASN A 111 -15.83 1.32 -18.73
CA ASN A 111 -17.27 1.14 -18.55
C ASN A 111 -17.68 -0.31 -18.26
N SER A 112 -16.78 -1.28 -18.48
CA SER A 112 -17.10 -2.70 -18.48
C SER A 112 -16.28 -3.51 -17.48
N SER A 113 -15.39 -2.85 -16.74
CA SER A 113 -14.57 -3.49 -15.70
C SER A 113 -15.28 -3.49 -14.37
N GLY A 114 -14.85 -4.35 -13.44
CA GLY A 114 -15.22 -4.16 -12.04
C GLY A 114 -14.84 -2.76 -11.54
N HIS A 115 -15.42 -2.32 -10.41
CA HIS A 115 -14.98 -1.09 -9.73
C HIS A 115 -13.99 -1.43 -8.62
N ALA A 116 -12.89 -2.08 -8.99
CA ALA A 116 -11.84 -2.52 -8.08
C ALA A 116 -10.53 -1.78 -8.34
N LYS A 117 -9.82 -1.49 -7.25
CA LYS A 117 -8.58 -0.74 -7.27
C LYS A 117 -7.66 -1.29 -6.20
N GLY A 118 -6.38 -1.38 -6.49
CA GLY A 118 -5.43 -1.87 -5.53
C GLY A 118 -4.02 -2.03 -6.06
N VAL A 119 -3.15 -2.39 -5.14
CA VAL A 119 -1.73 -2.62 -5.37
C VAL A 119 -1.31 -3.86 -4.61
N THR A 120 -0.58 -4.74 -5.27
CA THR A 120 0.08 -5.88 -4.64
C THR A 120 1.57 -5.86 -4.96
N VAL A 121 2.40 -6.15 -3.95
CA VAL A 121 3.86 -6.21 -4.04
C VAL A 121 4.35 -7.42 -3.27
N PHE A 122 5.06 -8.32 -3.93
CA PHE A 122 5.54 -9.59 -3.37
C PHE A 122 7.00 -9.87 -3.74
N ASP A 123 7.80 -10.28 -2.77
CA ASP A 123 9.06 -10.99 -3.00
C ASP A 123 8.82 -12.51 -2.90
N GLN A 124 9.88 -13.31 -2.93
CA GLN A 124 9.80 -14.77 -2.83
C GLN A 124 9.35 -15.30 -1.45
N TYR A 125 9.14 -14.44 -0.46
CA TYR A 125 8.81 -14.81 0.92
C TYR A 125 7.46 -14.25 1.38
N THR A 126 7.22 -12.96 1.11
CA THR A 126 6.13 -12.16 1.67
C THR A 126 5.66 -11.10 0.70
N GLY A 127 4.50 -10.52 0.98
CA GLY A 127 3.99 -9.36 0.27
C GLY A 127 2.85 -8.68 1.00
N PHE A 128 2.29 -7.67 0.36
CA PHE A 128 1.05 -7.05 0.80
C PHE A 128 0.07 -6.88 -0.35
N TRP A 129 -1.21 -6.83 0.00
CA TRP A 129 -2.29 -6.43 -0.89
C TRP A 129 -3.04 -5.25 -0.28
N LEU A 130 -2.96 -4.10 -0.95
CA LEU A 130 -3.69 -2.89 -0.62
C LEU A 130 -4.91 -2.79 -1.55
N ILE A 131 -6.10 -2.85 -0.97
CA ILE A 131 -7.37 -2.69 -1.68
C ILE A 131 -7.98 -1.35 -1.27
N HIS A 132 -8.44 -0.56 -2.23
CA HIS A 132 -9.04 0.75 -1.92
C HIS A 132 -10.12 1.17 -2.92
N SER A 133 -10.83 2.24 -2.59
CA SER A 133 -11.84 2.83 -3.47
C SER A 133 -11.41 4.13 -4.17
N ILE A 134 -10.20 4.65 -3.88
CA ILE A 134 -9.70 5.93 -4.42
C ILE A 134 -9.41 5.86 -5.94
N PRO A 135 -10.12 6.62 -6.79
CA PRO A 135 -9.83 6.67 -8.23
C PRO A 135 -8.50 7.35 -8.54
N LYS A 136 -7.84 6.90 -9.62
CA LYS A 136 -6.55 7.45 -10.08
C LYS A 136 -5.43 7.37 -9.05
N PHE A 137 -5.53 6.40 -8.13
CA PHE A 137 -4.57 6.17 -7.07
C PHE A 137 -4.10 4.70 -7.09
N PRO A 138 -2.84 4.43 -6.69
CA PRO A 138 -1.78 5.43 -6.57
C PRO A 138 -1.22 5.83 -7.93
N SER A 139 -0.48 6.94 -7.99
CA SER A 139 0.26 7.30 -9.21
C SER A 139 1.34 6.25 -9.51
N VAL A 140 1.69 6.08 -10.79
CA VAL A 140 2.48 4.93 -11.26
C VAL A 140 3.98 5.02 -11.00
N ASP A 141 4.52 6.24 -10.86
CA ASP A 141 5.97 6.48 -10.79
C ASP A 141 6.44 6.91 -9.40
N GLN A 142 5.62 7.65 -8.67
CA GLN A 142 5.92 8.10 -7.32
C GLN A 142 4.65 8.40 -6.53
N PHE A 143 4.77 8.48 -5.22
CA PHE A 143 3.63 8.77 -4.37
C PHE A 143 3.08 10.17 -4.67
N ARG A 144 1.83 10.23 -5.13
CA ARG A 144 1.05 11.46 -5.28
C ARG A 144 -0.39 11.16 -4.90
N PHE A 145 -0.95 11.99 -4.04
CA PHE A 145 -2.37 11.93 -3.72
C PHE A 145 -3.17 12.69 -4.78
N PRO A 146 -4.13 12.04 -5.47
CA PRO A 146 -4.73 12.64 -6.65
C PRO A 146 -5.81 13.66 -6.27
N SER A 147 -5.89 14.76 -7.02
CA SER A 147 -6.77 15.89 -6.68
C SER A 147 -8.26 15.53 -6.61
N ASN A 148 -8.73 14.55 -7.40
CA ASN A 148 -10.10 14.05 -7.33
C ASN A 148 -10.40 13.33 -6.01
N ALA A 149 -9.39 12.82 -5.30
CA ALA A 149 -9.58 12.15 -4.02
C ALA A 149 -9.90 13.11 -2.88
N HIS A 150 -9.84 14.43 -3.07
CA HIS A 150 -10.13 15.38 -1.99
C HIS A 150 -11.62 15.43 -1.63
N TYR A 151 -12.51 15.24 -2.60
CA TYR A 151 -13.94 15.54 -2.45
C TYR A 151 -14.71 14.52 -1.58
N TYR A 152 -14.64 13.24 -1.92
CA TYR A 152 -15.50 12.20 -1.35
C TYR A 152 -14.81 11.38 -0.28
N GLY A 153 -15.58 10.77 0.63
CA GLY A 153 -15.05 9.76 1.54
C GLY A 153 -14.58 8.52 0.77
N GLN A 154 -13.49 7.90 1.23
CA GLN A 154 -12.90 6.71 0.60
C GLN A 154 -12.41 5.77 1.69
N MET A 155 -12.31 4.49 1.40
CA MET A 155 -11.73 3.51 2.34
C MET A 155 -10.70 2.63 1.65
N GLY A 156 -9.86 2.02 2.46
CA GLY A 156 -9.01 0.94 2.01
C GLY A 156 -8.48 0.10 3.16
N ILE A 157 -8.00 -1.08 2.80
CA ILE A 157 -7.43 -2.07 3.70
C ILE A 157 -6.12 -2.54 3.09
N CYS A 158 -5.10 -2.67 3.93
CA CYS A 158 -3.87 -3.37 3.58
C CYS A 158 -3.80 -4.65 4.40
N ILE A 159 -3.44 -5.76 3.75
CA ILE A 159 -3.20 -7.04 4.39
C ILE A 159 -1.83 -7.57 3.96
N SER A 160 -1.02 -7.97 4.93
CA SER A 160 0.26 -8.65 4.72
C SER A 160 0.03 -10.16 4.52
N PHE A 161 0.78 -10.75 3.60
CA PHE A 161 0.65 -12.17 3.24
C PHE A 161 2.02 -12.83 3.13
N ASN A 162 2.03 -14.15 3.28
CA ASN A 162 3.15 -14.97 2.82
C ASN A 162 3.05 -15.18 1.30
N TYR A 163 4.17 -15.46 0.64
CA TYR A 163 4.23 -15.67 -0.82
C TYR A 163 3.22 -16.72 -1.32
N GLY A 164 2.95 -17.76 -0.52
CA GLY A 164 1.99 -18.81 -0.88
C GLY A 164 0.56 -18.33 -1.16
N SER A 165 0.18 -17.13 -0.72
CA SER A 165 -1.14 -16.53 -1.01
C SER A 165 -1.19 -15.79 -2.35
N LEU A 166 -0.06 -15.59 -3.02
CA LEU A 166 0.01 -14.79 -4.24
C LEU A 166 -0.92 -15.36 -5.32
N SER A 167 -0.87 -16.68 -5.59
CA SER A 167 -1.70 -17.30 -6.62
C SER A 167 -3.20 -17.10 -6.40
N ASP A 168 -3.65 -17.11 -5.14
CA ASP A 168 -5.07 -16.89 -4.82
C ASP A 168 -5.44 -15.41 -5.01
N ILE A 169 -4.53 -14.48 -4.69
CA ILE A 169 -4.72 -13.05 -4.93
C ILE A 169 -4.79 -12.77 -6.44
N GLU A 170 -3.88 -13.34 -7.22
CA GLU A 170 -3.89 -13.22 -8.69
C GLU A 170 -5.22 -13.71 -9.26
N GLN A 171 -5.66 -14.90 -8.85
CA GLN A 171 -6.95 -15.45 -9.29
C GLN A 171 -8.14 -14.57 -8.89
N ASN A 172 -8.13 -13.98 -7.69
CA ASN A 172 -9.18 -13.05 -7.28
C ASN A 172 -9.21 -11.77 -8.12
N ILE A 173 -8.03 -11.23 -8.47
CA ILE A 173 -7.92 -10.06 -9.34
C ILE A 173 -8.38 -10.44 -10.76
N ASP A 174 -8.00 -11.60 -11.27
CA ASP A 174 -8.46 -12.11 -12.56
C ASP A 174 -9.98 -12.25 -12.58
N PHE A 175 -10.64 -12.81 -11.56
CA PHE A 175 -12.12 -12.89 -11.56
C PHE A 175 -12.83 -11.54 -11.65
N SER A 176 -12.13 -10.45 -11.34
CA SER A 176 -12.66 -9.11 -11.47
C SER A 176 -12.48 -8.49 -12.86
N GLU A 177 -12.07 -9.30 -13.88
CA GLU A 177 -11.63 -8.90 -15.23
C GLU A 177 -12.28 -7.63 -15.80
N GLY A 178 -11.40 -6.83 -16.39
CA GLY A 178 -11.68 -5.64 -17.18
C GLY A 178 -10.72 -4.49 -16.89
N PHE A 179 -9.95 -4.52 -15.82
CA PHE A 179 -9.10 -3.40 -15.43
C PHE A 179 -7.96 -3.11 -16.39
N ARG A 180 -7.55 -1.84 -16.46
CA ARG A 180 -6.18 -1.51 -16.86
C ARG A 180 -5.26 -1.82 -15.68
N ALA A 181 -4.12 -2.44 -15.97
CA ALA A 181 -3.13 -2.81 -14.97
C ALA A 181 -1.70 -2.52 -15.44
N ILE A 182 -0.78 -2.33 -14.49
CA ILE A 182 0.68 -2.39 -14.71
C ILE A 182 1.17 -3.65 -14.03
N GLY A 183 1.94 -4.44 -14.77
CA GLY A 183 2.35 -5.79 -14.41
C GLY A 183 1.48 -6.81 -15.14
N ALA A 184 2.08 -7.86 -15.69
CA ALA A 184 1.34 -9.02 -16.15
C ALA A 184 1.58 -10.16 -15.16
N PHE A 185 0.55 -10.94 -14.87
CA PHE A 185 0.68 -12.16 -14.06
C PHE A 185 1.64 -13.18 -14.69
N SER A 186 1.93 -13.04 -16.00
CA SER A 186 2.94 -13.84 -16.71
C SER A 186 4.39 -13.50 -16.34
N ASP A 187 4.65 -12.35 -15.73
CA ASP A 187 6.00 -11.81 -15.53
C ASP A 187 6.55 -12.11 -14.12
N LEU A 188 6.04 -13.16 -13.47
CA LEU A 188 6.51 -13.58 -12.14
C LEU A 188 8.00 -13.91 -12.18
N PRO A 189 8.87 -13.18 -11.46
CA PRO A 189 10.31 -13.41 -11.49
C PRO A 189 10.74 -14.72 -10.79
N PHE A 190 9.80 -15.48 -10.23
CA PHE A 190 10.04 -16.66 -9.38
C PHE A 190 9.40 -17.95 -9.92
N ARG A 191 8.85 -17.96 -11.14
CA ARG A 191 8.45 -19.21 -11.81
C ARG A 191 9.66 -19.80 -12.54
N GLU A 192 10.23 -20.88 -11.99
CA GLU A 192 11.01 -21.85 -12.78
C GLU A 192 10.09 -22.74 -13.62
#